data_AF-A0A3D5GFP7-F1
#
_entry.id   AF-A0A3D5GFP7-F1
#
_cell.length_a   1.000
_cell.length_b   1.000
_cell.length_c   1.000
_cell.angle_alpha   90.00
_cell.angle_beta   90.00
_cell.angle_gamma   90.00
#
_symmetry.space_group_name_H-M   'P 1'
#
loop_
_entity.id
_entity.type
_entity.pdbx_description
1 polymer ?
#
loop_
_entity_poly.entity_id
_entity_poly.type
_entity_poly.pdbx_seq_one_letter_code
_entity_poly.pdbx_strand_id
1 'polypeptide(L)'
;AVTVAEEAQVSGDPIWSDDAMLQARRERLESDSYGMPDDQITHGIDVRSVLDRKRSAIRAHASQIPEDSFFLAMPDDAFAAAFGREWFVDPDRRRDGRPQVGDPLLP
;
A
#
# COMPACT_ATOMS: atom_id res chain seq x y z
N ALA A 1 -17.89 -1.59 -2.65
CA ALA A 1 -16.75 -1.56 -3.59
C ALA A 1 -17.20 -1.70 -5.05
N VAL A 2 -18.09 -0.80 -5.50
CA VAL A 2 -18.43 -0.61 -6.94
C VAL A 2 -18.43 0.89 -7.29
N THR A 3 -18.38 1.80 -6.31
CA THR A 3 -18.65 3.23 -6.54
C THR A 3 -17.43 4.10 -6.87
N VAL A 4 -16.20 3.56 -6.91
CA VAL A 4 -15.01 4.37 -7.23
C VAL A 4 -14.67 4.33 -8.74
N ALA A 5 -15.28 3.41 -9.50
CA ALA A 5 -14.97 3.24 -10.92
C ALA A 5 -15.77 4.15 -11.87
N GLU A 6 -16.81 4.86 -11.40
CA GLU A 6 -17.75 5.57 -12.29
C GLU A 6 -17.51 7.09 -12.42
N GLU A 7 -16.69 7.73 -11.59
CA GLU A 7 -16.60 9.22 -11.58
C GLU A 7 -15.30 9.81 -12.15
N ALA A 8 -14.57 9.07 -13.00
CA ALA A 8 -13.42 9.62 -13.72
C ALA A 8 -13.80 10.05 -15.15
N GLN A 9 -14.70 11.03 -15.29
CA GLN A 9 -14.95 11.65 -16.59
C GLN A 9 -15.02 13.18 -16.47
N VAL A 10 -13.85 13.82 -16.37
CA VAL A 10 -13.76 15.30 -16.32
C VAL A 10 -12.83 15.92 -17.37
N SER A 11 -11.92 15.21 -18.06
CA SER A 11 -10.93 15.88 -18.94
C SER A 11 -11.05 15.62 -20.45
N GLY A 12 -11.80 14.62 -20.91
CA GLY A 12 -11.86 14.28 -22.35
C GLY A 12 -10.59 13.64 -22.94
N ASP A 13 -9.48 13.61 -22.19
CA ASP A 13 -8.28 12.84 -22.54
C ASP A 13 -8.45 11.35 -22.25
N PRO A 14 -7.84 10.45 -23.05
CA PRO A 14 -7.80 9.03 -22.74
C PRO A 14 -7.18 8.80 -21.35
N ILE A 15 -7.74 7.86 -20.58
CA ILE A 15 -7.27 7.48 -19.21
C ILE A 15 -5.77 7.13 -19.18
N TRP A 16 -5.20 6.77 -20.33
CA TRP A 16 -3.82 6.30 -20.50
C TRP A 16 -2.87 7.41 -20.98
N SER A 17 -3.36 8.65 -21.10
CA SER A 17 -2.52 9.82 -21.36
C SER A 17 -1.64 10.10 -20.14
N ASP A 18 -0.40 10.53 -20.37
CA ASP A 18 0.55 10.89 -19.31
C ASP A 18 -0.02 11.97 -18.38
N ASP A 19 -0.69 12.98 -18.94
CA ASP A 19 -1.30 14.07 -18.17
C ASP A 19 -2.46 13.58 -17.29
N ALA A 20 -3.31 12.71 -17.82
CA ALA A 20 -4.42 12.11 -17.08
C ALA A 20 -3.92 11.23 -15.92
N MET A 21 -2.86 10.44 -16.15
CA MET A 21 -2.23 9.62 -15.10
C MET A 21 -1.56 10.47 -14.01
N LEU A 22 -0.89 11.56 -14.39
CA LEU A 22 -0.27 12.50 -13.45
C LEU A 22 -1.31 13.20 -12.59
N GLN A 23 -2.41 13.63 -13.21
CA GLN A 23 -3.53 14.25 -12.50
C GLN A 23 -4.16 13.26 -11.50
N ALA A 24 -4.44 12.02 -11.91
CA ALA A 24 -4.95 10.99 -11.01
C ALA A 24 -3.99 10.66 -9.84
N ARG A 25 -2.67 10.69 -10.09
CA ARG A 25 -1.66 10.53 -9.02
C ARG A 25 -1.70 11.71 -8.05
N ARG A 26 -1.83 12.94 -8.54
CA ARG A 26 -1.92 14.15 -7.72
C ARG A 26 -3.19 14.14 -6.86
N GLU A 27 -4.34 13.81 -7.45
CA GLU A 27 -5.59 13.67 -6.71
C GLU A 27 -5.50 12.60 -5.61
N ARG A 28 -4.86 11.45 -5.90
CA ARG A 28 -4.62 10.43 -4.87
C ARG A 28 -3.72 10.93 -3.74
N LEU A 29 -2.65 11.67 -4.08
CA LEU A 29 -1.75 12.29 -3.11
C LEU A 29 -2.46 13.31 -2.22
N GLU A 30 -3.37 14.10 -2.80
CA GLU A 30 -4.14 15.13 -2.10
C GLU A 30 -5.29 14.55 -1.25
N SER A 31 -5.80 13.37 -1.60
CA SER A 31 -6.96 12.77 -0.95
C SER A 31 -6.71 12.17 0.44
N ASP A 32 -5.46 12.08 0.91
CA ASP A 32 -5.03 11.34 2.12
C ASP A 32 -5.58 9.88 2.22
N SER A 33 -6.15 9.34 1.13
CA SER A 33 -6.85 8.05 1.09
C SER A 33 -5.90 6.87 0.86
N TYR A 34 -4.69 6.94 1.43
CA TYR A 34 -3.71 5.87 1.28
C TYR A 34 -4.09 4.64 2.11
N GLY A 35 -4.00 3.47 1.46
CA GLY A 35 -4.27 2.19 2.09
C GLY A 35 -5.71 1.71 1.91
N MET A 36 -6.13 0.82 2.79
CA MET A 36 -7.46 0.20 2.81
C MET A 36 -7.96 0.18 4.26
N PRO A 37 -9.25 0.43 4.52
CA PRO A 37 -9.81 0.28 5.85
C PRO A 37 -9.55 -1.11 6.45
N ASP A 38 -9.39 -1.16 7.78
CA ASP A 38 -9.08 -2.37 8.54
C ASP A 38 -10.08 -3.50 8.24
N ASP A 39 -11.35 -3.16 8.15
CA ASP A 39 -12.48 -4.05 7.89
C ASP A 39 -12.55 -4.57 6.44
N GLN A 40 -11.65 -4.13 5.57
CA GLN A 40 -11.52 -4.57 4.18
C GLN A 40 -10.24 -5.38 3.92
N ILE A 41 -9.25 -5.33 4.82
CA ILE A 41 -8.02 -6.12 4.71
C ILE A 41 -8.29 -7.56 5.10
N THR A 42 -7.96 -8.48 4.20
CA THR A 42 -8.30 -9.91 4.32
C THR A 42 -7.16 -10.77 4.85
N HIS A 43 -5.91 -10.35 4.64
CA HIS A 43 -4.72 -11.12 4.98
C HIS A 43 -3.60 -10.20 5.50
N GLY A 44 -2.83 -10.73 6.45
CA GLY A 44 -1.73 -10.06 7.11
C GLY A 44 -0.60 -11.05 7.29
N ILE A 45 0.43 -10.93 6.47
CA ILE A 45 1.56 -11.86 6.44
C ILE A 45 2.67 -11.30 7.32
N ASP A 46 3.10 -12.06 8.31
CA ASP A 46 4.30 -11.75 9.08
C ASP A 46 5.55 -12.08 8.26
N VAL A 47 6.31 -11.05 7.89
CA VAL A 47 7.51 -11.15 7.05
C VAL A 47 8.79 -10.83 7.82
N ARG A 48 8.73 -10.73 9.16
CA ARG A 48 9.89 -10.39 9.99
C ARG A 48 11.07 -11.34 9.80
N SER A 49 10.82 -12.60 9.43
CA SER A 49 11.86 -13.61 9.16
C SER A 49 12.70 -13.34 7.90
N VAL A 50 12.24 -12.46 7.01
CA VAL A 50 12.90 -12.12 5.73
C VAL A 50 13.08 -10.61 5.55
N LEU A 51 13.01 -9.85 6.65
CA LEU A 51 13.01 -8.40 6.63
C LEU A 51 14.37 -7.81 6.19
N ASP A 52 15.45 -8.52 6.48
CA ASP A 52 16.81 -8.24 6.02
C ASP A 52 16.91 -8.25 4.48
N ARG A 53 16.25 -9.23 3.85
CA ARG A 53 16.18 -9.36 2.39
C ARG A 53 15.37 -8.23 1.80
N LYS A 54 14.25 -7.86 2.42
CA LYS A 54 13.42 -6.71 2.01
C LYS A 54 14.21 -5.40 2.03
N ARG A 55 14.95 -5.14 3.12
CA ARG A 55 15.78 -3.93 3.24
C ARG A 55 16.93 -3.91 2.22
N SER A 56 17.55 -5.07 1.98
CA SER A 56 18.58 -5.21 0.95
C SER A 56 18.04 -4.95 -0.46
N ALA A 57 16.83 -5.43 -0.76
CA ALA A 57 16.15 -5.17 -2.03
C ALA A 57 15.85 -3.67 -2.21
N ILE A 58 15.32 -3.00 -1.17
CA ILE A 58 15.08 -1.55 -1.19
C ILE A 58 16.37 -0.77 -1.49
N ARG A 59 17.47 -1.12 -0.81
CA ARG A 59 18.79 -0.50 -1.03
C ARG A 59 19.32 -0.69 -2.46
N ALA A 60 19.01 -1.81 -3.10
CA ALA A 60 19.44 -2.07 -4.48
C ALA A 60 18.82 -1.07 -5.49
N HIS A 61 17.69 -0.43 -5.16
CA HIS A 61 17.03 0.58 -6.00
C HIS A 61 17.58 2.00 -5.78
N ALA A 62 18.92 2.16 -5.74
CA ALA A 62 19.59 3.40 -5.37
C ALA A 62 19.22 4.63 -6.22
N SER A 63 18.82 4.45 -7.49
CA SER A 63 18.37 5.55 -8.35
C SER A 63 16.98 6.10 -7.98
N GLN A 64 16.19 5.33 -7.23
CA GLN A 64 14.85 5.70 -6.78
C GLN A 64 14.80 5.98 -5.28
N ILE A 65 15.65 5.29 -4.51
CA ILE A 65 15.65 5.29 -3.04
C ILE A 65 17.06 5.62 -2.57
N PRO A 66 17.35 6.91 -2.30
CA PRO A 66 18.61 7.34 -1.69
C PRO A 66 18.83 6.70 -0.30
N GLU A 67 20.09 6.58 0.14
CA GLU A 67 20.44 6.00 1.46
C GLU A 67 19.88 6.81 2.63
N ASP A 68 19.69 8.11 2.46
CA ASP A 68 19.06 9.00 3.45
C ASP A 68 17.53 9.05 3.33
N SER A 69 16.93 8.23 2.46
CA SER A 69 15.49 8.08 2.38
C SER A 69 14.91 7.55 3.68
N PHE A 70 13.65 7.91 3.96
CA PHE A 70 12.90 7.42 5.12
C PHE A 70 12.99 5.90 5.29
N PHE A 71 12.90 5.12 4.20
CA PHE A 71 12.98 3.66 4.23
C PHE A 71 14.30 3.13 4.79
N LEU A 72 15.43 3.76 4.46
CA LEU A 72 16.75 3.27 4.79
C LEU A 72 17.36 3.93 6.03
N ALA A 73 16.90 5.15 6.38
CA ALA A 73 17.30 5.89 7.56
C ALA A 73 16.67 5.36 8.87
N MET A 74 15.59 4.57 8.79
CA MET A 74 14.94 3.99 9.96
C MET A 74 15.88 3.02 10.73
N PRO A 75 15.91 3.10 12.07
CA PRO A 75 16.48 2.03 12.91
C PRO A 75 15.83 0.67 12.66
N ASP A 76 16.53 -0.43 12.94
CA ASP A 76 16.08 -1.78 12.61
C ASP A 76 14.76 -2.17 13.29
N ASP A 77 14.56 -1.76 14.54
CA ASP A 77 13.33 -1.97 15.31
C ASP A 77 12.15 -1.18 14.72
N ALA A 78 12.37 0.09 14.34
CA ALA A 78 11.38 0.91 13.67
C ALA A 78 11.01 0.34 12.29
N PHE A 79 12.00 -0.12 11.52
CA PHE A 79 11.79 -0.76 10.24
C PHE A 79 10.99 -2.07 10.39
N ALA A 80 11.27 -2.86 11.43
CA ALA A 80 10.52 -4.08 11.74
C ALA A 80 9.08 -3.78 12.19
N ALA A 81 8.87 -2.73 12.98
CA ALA A 81 7.53 -2.31 13.36
C ALA A 81 6.70 -1.85 12.14
N ALA A 82 7.31 -1.10 11.22
CA ALA A 82 6.63 -0.56 10.05
C ALA A 82 6.43 -1.59 8.92
N PHE A 83 7.43 -2.42 8.63
CA PHE A 83 7.47 -3.29 7.44
C PHE A 83 7.52 -4.78 7.73
N GLY A 84 7.44 -5.18 9.01
CA GLY A 84 7.40 -6.58 9.43
C GLY A 84 6.09 -7.31 9.09
N ARG A 85 5.07 -6.59 8.61
CA ARG A 85 3.82 -7.16 8.10
C ARG A 85 3.54 -6.66 6.69
N GLU A 86 2.97 -7.52 5.87
CA GLU A 86 2.41 -7.16 4.57
C GLU A 86 0.91 -7.49 4.53
N TRP A 87 0.11 -6.55 4.02
CA TRP A 87 -1.34 -6.58 4.09
C TRP A 87 -1.96 -6.72 2.70
N PHE A 88 -2.97 -7.58 2.56
CA PHE A 88 -3.59 -7.89 1.27
C PHE A 88 -5.12 -7.93 1.35
N VAL A 89 -5.75 -7.61 0.22
CA VAL A 89 -7.20 -7.75 -0.01
C VAL A 89 -7.41 -8.81 -1.09
N ASP A 90 -8.13 -9.86 -0.74
CA ASP A 90 -8.66 -10.82 -1.71
C ASP A 90 -9.94 -10.22 -2.31
N PRO A 91 -9.95 -9.91 -3.62
CA PRO A 91 -11.12 -9.31 -4.27
C PRO A 91 -12.34 -10.22 -4.29
N ASP A 92 -12.13 -11.55 -4.24
CA ASP A 92 -13.19 -12.57 -4.27
C ASP A 92 -13.67 -12.93 -2.87
N ARG A 93 -12.93 -12.56 -1.83
CA ARG A 93 -13.25 -12.84 -0.42
C ARG A 93 -13.34 -11.58 0.41
N ARG A 94 -14.50 -10.93 0.35
CA ARG A 94 -14.78 -9.72 1.16
C ARG A 94 -14.98 -10.06 2.63
N ARG A 95 -14.63 -9.10 3.49
CA ARG A 95 -14.80 -9.19 4.95
C ARG A 95 -16.16 -8.72 5.47
N ASP A 96 -17.02 -8.23 4.58
CA ASP A 96 -18.35 -7.71 4.90
C ASP A 96 -18.37 -6.74 6.09
N GLY A 97 -17.30 -5.97 6.29
CA GLY A 97 -17.16 -4.99 7.36
C GLY A 97 -16.74 -5.55 8.74
N ARG A 98 -16.28 -6.80 8.83
CA ARG A 98 -15.80 -7.39 10.09
C ARG A 98 -14.38 -6.86 10.44
N PRO A 99 -14.14 -6.42 11.69
CA PRO A 99 -12.81 -5.96 12.14
C PRO A 99 -11.71 -7.03 12.10
N GLN A 100 -10.43 -6.62 12.05
CA GLN A 100 -9.28 -7.55 12.08
C GLN A 100 -9.15 -8.33 13.38
N VAL A 101 -9.46 -7.67 14.49
CA VAL A 101 -9.30 -8.20 15.84
C VAL A 101 -9.98 -9.56 15.99
N GLY A 102 -9.19 -10.61 16.19
CA GLY A 102 -9.65 -11.98 16.49
C GLY A 102 -9.94 -12.87 15.27
N ASP A 103 -9.60 -12.44 14.06
CA ASP A 103 -9.67 -13.29 12.86
C ASP A 103 -8.50 -14.29 12.86
N PRO A 104 -8.74 -15.61 12.76
CA PRO A 104 -7.67 -16.61 12.80
C PRO A 104 -6.64 -16.50 11.66
N LEU A 105 -6.94 -15.74 10.59
CA LEU A 105 -6.01 -15.47 9.50
C LEU A 105 -5.20 -14.19 9.69
N LEU A 106 -5.46 -13.44 10.76
CA LEU A 106 -4.84 -12.16 11.11
C LEU A 106 -4.42 -12.18 12.61
N PRO A 107 -3.48 -11.32 13.03
CA PRO A 107 -3.06 -11.26 14.44
C PRO A 107 -4.16 -10.76 15.40
#